data_AF-A0A529LUH4-F1
#
_entry.id   AF-A0A529LUH4-F1
#
_cell.length_a   1.000
_cell.length_b   1.000
_cell.length_c   1.000
_cell.angle_alpha   90.00
_cell.angle_beta   90.00
_cell.angle_gamma   90.00
#
_symmetry.space_group_name_H-M   'P 1'
#
loop_
_entity.id
_entity.type
_entity.pdbx_description
1 polymer ?
#
loop_
_entity_poly.entity_id
_entity_poly.type
_entity_poly.pdbx_seq_one_letter_code
_entity_poly.pdbx_strand_id
1 'polypeptide(L)'
;GQRQRVALARALYGDPFLVILDEPNSNLDADGEAALTAAIQGVRDRGGMAIVVAHRPSALQSLDQILVMTNGSIQAFGPKNEIMTKVTRPISVPLKVVSSPEEAAL
;
A
#
# COMPACT_ATOMS: atom_id res chain seq x y z
N GLY A 1 14.80 11.24 -8.35
CA GLY A 1 14.23 12.59 -8.20
C GLY A 1 13.41 13.02 -9.40
N GLN A 2 14.02 13.71 -10.38
CA GLN A 2 13.25 14.44 -11.42
C GLN A 2 12.32 13.58 -12.28
N ARG A 3 12.77 12.43 -12.79
CA ARG A 3 11.92 11.52 -13.58
C ARG A 3 10.70 11.04 -12.81
N GLN A 4 10.87 10.77 -11.52
CA GLN A 4 9.80 10.34 -10.63
C GLN A 4 8.78 11.45 -10.39
N ARG A 5 9.23 12.70 -10.23
CA ARG A 5 8.35 13.88 -10.12
C ARG A 5 7.50 14.08 -11.37
N VAL A 6 8.09 13.92 -12.57
CA VAL A 6 7.33 13.98 -13.83
C VAL A 6 6.32 12.84 -13.93
N ALA A 7 6.70 11.62 -13.53
CA ALA A 7 5.78 10.48 -13.51
C ALA A 7 4.61 10.71 -12.53
N LEU A 8 4.89 11.22 -11.33
CA LEU A 8 3.87 11.57 -10.34
C LEU A 8 2.93 12.66 -10.87
N ALA A 9 3.47 13.73 -11.46
CA ALA A 9 2.66 14.79 -12.07
C ALA A 9 1.74 14.23 -13.17
N ARG A 10 2.24 13.33 -14.02
CA ARG A 10 1.44 12.65 -15.03
C ARG A 10 0.34 11.78 -14.43
N ALA A 11 0.63 11.07 -13.34
CA ALA A 11 -0.35 10.23 -12.65
C ALA A 11 -1.47 11.04 -11.97
N LEU A 12 -1.23 12.33 -11.69
CA LEU A 12 -2.19 13.22 -11.04
C LEU A 12 -2.92 14.15 -12.03
N TYR A 13 -2.50 14.18 -13.29
CA TYR A 13 -3.06 15.10 -14.27
C TYR A 13 -4.56 14.82 -14.52
N GLY A 14 -5.38 15.87 -14.44
CA GLY A 14 -6.83 15.77 -14.62
C GLY A 14 -7.59 15.23 -13.41
N ASP A 15 -7.00 15.32 -12.21
CA ASP A 15 -7.63 14.97 -10.92
C ASP A 15 -8.29 13.59 -10.91
N PRO A 16 -7.57 12.51 -11.27
CA PRO A 16 -8.15 11.18 -11.38
C PRO A 16 -8.72 10.73 -10.03
N PHE A 17 -9.84 10.01 -10.11
CA PHE A 17 -10.47 9.42 -8.92
C PHE A 17 -9.58 8.34 -8.28
N LEU A 18 -8.92 7.50 -9.09
CA LEU A 18 -8.05 6.43 -8.62
C LEU A 18 -6.62 6.64 -9.11
N VAL A 19 -5.66 6.63 -8.18
CA VAL A 19 -4.23 6.73 -8.46
C VAL A 19 -3.54 5.49 -7.91
N ILE A 20 -2.76 4.79 -8.75
CA ILE A 20 -1.96 3.64 -8.34
C ILE A 20 -0.49 4.02 -8.47
N LEU A 21 0.26 3.87 -7.38
CA LEU A 21 1.67 4.22 -7.30
C LEU A 21 2.48 2.98 -6.92
N ASP A 22 3.28 2.51 -7.86
CA ASP A 22 4.19 1.38 -7.65
C ASP A 22 5.57 1.89 -7.27
N GLU A 23 6.01 1.58 -6.04
CA GLU A 23 7.26 2.03 -5.43
C GLU A 23 7.57 3.53 -5.62
N PRO A 24 6.66 4.45 -5.25
CA PRO A 24 6.83 5.87 -5.56
C PRO A 24 8.01 6.54 -4.85
N ASN A 25 8.45 5.99 -3.71
CA ASN A 25 9.58 6.49 -2.92
C ASN A 25 10.95 6.13 -3.52
N SER A 26 11.01 5.31 -4.56
CA SER A 26 12.28 4.95 -5.19
C SER A 26 13.01 6.22 -5.67
N ASN A 27 14.25 6.41 -5.19
CA ASN A 27 15.12 7.51 -5.59
C ASN A 27 14.59 8.93 -5.29
N LEU A 28 13.74 9.11 -4.27
CA LEU A 28 13.33 10.43 -3.77
C LEU A 28 14.26 10.92 -2.64
N ASP A 29 14.52 12.22 -2.64
CA ASP A 29 15.08 12.99 -1.52
C ASP A 29 13.97 13.40 -0.55
N ALA A 30 14.31 14.04 0.57
CA ALA A 30 13.33 14.46 1.58
C ALA A 30 12.23 15.36 1.00
N ASP A 31 12.59 16.31 0.13
CA ASP A 31 11.63 17.17 -0.57
C ASP A 31 10.71 16.37 -1.49
N GLY A 32 11.24 15.35 -2.17
CA GLY A 32 10.47 14.41 -2.97
C GLY A 32 9.48 13.60 -2.14
N GLU A 33 9.88 13.10 -0.97
CA GLU A 33 9.00 12.38 -0.05
C GLU A 33 7.87 13.28 0.48
N ALA A 34 8.18 14.53 0.81
CA ALA A 34 7.18 15.52 1.22
C ALA A 34 6.17 15.82 0.09
N ALA A 35 6.65 16.01 -1.14
CA ALA A 35 5.80 16.25 -2.31
C ALA A 35 4.89 15.04 -2.62
N LEU A 36 5.40 13.82 -2.51
CA LEU A 36 4.63 12.60 -2.67
C LEU A 36 3.54 12.47 -1.59
N THR A 37 3.89 12.77 -0.34
CA THR A 37 2.95 12.77 0.79
C THR A 37 1.81 13.75 0.55
N ALA A 38 2.13 14.98 0.12
CA ALA A 38 1.15 16.00 -0.23
C ALA A 38 0.27 15.59 -1.42
N ALA A 39 0.83 14.92 -2.43
CA ALA A 39 0.08 14.40 -3.56
C ALA A 39 -0.96 13.36 -3.13
N ILE A 40 -0.57 12.38 -2.31
CA ILE A 40 -1.46 11.34 -1.79
C ILE A 40 -2.58 11.97 -0.96
N GLN A 41 -2.24 12.94 -0.10
CA GLN A 41 -3.21 13.70 0.68
C GLN A 41 -4.22 14.44 -0.23
N GLY A 42 -3.73 15.14 -1.25
CA GLY A 42 -4.59 15.87 -2.19
C GLY A 42 -5.54 14.95 -2.99
N VAL A 43 -5.15 13.70 -3.25
CA VAL A 43 -6.06 12.68 -3.81
C VAL A 43 -7.21 12.38 -2.87
N ARG A 44 -6.91 12.16 -1.60
CA ARG A 44 -7.92 11.88 -0.57
C ARG A 44 -8.84 13.07 -0.33
N ASP A 45 -8.29 14.27 -0.21
CA ASP A 45 -9.06 15.47 0.16
C ASP A 45 -10.13 15.84 -0.88
N ARG A 46 -9.89 15.52 -2.15
CA ARG A 46 -10.90 15.66 -3.22
C ARG A 46 -11.87 14.48 -3.34
N GLY A 47 -11.81 13.51 -2.43
CA GLY A 47 -12.65 12.30 -2.43
C GLY A 47 -12.16 11.15 -3.31
N GLY A 48 -10.90 11.21 -3.78
CA GLY A 48 -10.27 10.14 -4.56
C GLY A 48 -9.57 9.08 -3.69
N MET A 49 -9.09 8.04 -4.35
CA MET A 49 -8.37 6.91 -3.76
C MET A 49 -6.95 6.82 -4.31
N ALA A 50 -5.98 6.69 -3.41
CA ALA A 50 -4.59 6.38 -3.76
C ALA A 50 -4.23 4.99 -3.24
N ILE A 51 -3.73 4.12 -4.13
CA ILE A 51 -3.16 2.82 -3.80
C ILE A 51 -1.65 2.92 -3.96
N VAL A 52 -0.92 2.63 -2.89
CA VAL A 52 0.54 2.72 -2.88
C VAL A 52 1.13 1.34 -2.58
N VAL A 53 1.95 0.84 -3.50
CA VAL A 53 2.74 -0.37 -3.31
C VAL A 53 4.12 0.06 -2.79
N ALA A 54 4.48 -0.39 -1.59
CA ALA A 54 5.74 -0.01 -0.97
C ALA A 54 6.32 -1.15 -0.13
N HIS A 55 7.66 -1.29 -0.18
CA HIS A 55 8.41 -2.23 0.67
C HIS A 55 8.87 -1.62 2.01
N ARG A 56 8.75 -0.30 2.19
CA ARG A 56 9.21 0.40 3.40
C ARG A 56 8.04 1.08 4.13
N PRO A 57 7.87 0.84 5.45
CA PRO A 57 6.79 1.44 6.22
C PRO A 57 6.81 2.97 6.31
N SER A 58 7.98 3.61 6.13
CA SER A 58 8.11 5.07 6.13
C SER A 58 7.31 5.75 5.02
N ALA A 59 7.06 5.06 3.91
CA ALA A 59 6.20 5.54 2.82
C ALA A 59 4.69 5.57 3.20
N LEU A 60 4.32 4.95 4.33
CA LEU A 60 2.93 4.70 4.72
C LEU A 60 2.36 5.75 5.69
N GLN A 61 3.09 6.83 5.99
CA GLN A 61 2.65 7.80 7.01
C GLN A 61 1.32 8.47 6.67
N SER A 62 1.05 8.78 5.40
CA SER A 62 -0.20 9.40 4.94
C SER A 62 -1.34 8.41 4.64
N LEU A 63 -1.10 7.10 4.74
CA LEU A 63 -2.10 6.08 4.42
C LEU A 63 -2.95 5.70 5.62
N ASP A 64 -4.22 5.40 5.38
CA ASP A 64 -5.18 5.06 6.44
C ASP A 64 -5.41 3.55 6.57
N GLN A 65 -5.24 2.82 5.46
CA GLN A 65 -5.41 1.37 5.37
C GLN A 65 -4.12 0.71 4.90
N ILE A 66 -3.87 -0.53 5.32
CA ILE A 66 -2.77 -1.36 4.85
C ILE A 66 -3.31 -2.71 4.38
N LEU A 67 -2.84 -3.14 3.23
CA LEU A 67 -2.98 -4.51 2.72
C LEU A 67 -1.61 -5.19 2.76
N VAL A 68 -1.53 -6.35 3.42
CA VAL A 68 -0.34 -7.20 3.42
C VAL A 68 -0.59 -8.37 2.48
N MET A 69 0.30 -8.57 1.52
CA MET A 69 0.25 -9.69 0.58
C MET A 69 1.49 -10.57 0.71
N THR A 70 1.31 -11.88 0.53
CA THR A 70 2.40 -12.86 0.49
C THR A 70 1.99 -14.00 -0.41
N ASN A 71 2.87 -14.42 -1.34
CA ASN A 71 2.62 -15.49 -2.30
C ASN A 71 1.29 -15.34 -3.06
N GLY A 72 1.00 -14.12 -3.53
CA GLY A 72 -0.22 -13.82 -4.28
C GLY A 72 -1.52 -13.83 -3.46
N SER A 73 -1.44 -14.03 -2.14
CA SER A 73 -2.60 -14.08 -1.25
C SER A 73 -2.60 -12.93 -0.24
N ILE A 74 -3.79 -12.44 0.11
CA ILE A 74 -3.98 -11.42 1.15
C ILE A 74 -3.78 -12.08 2.52
N GLN A 75 -2.86 -11.53 3.31
CA GLN A 75 -2.57 -11.99 4.67
C GLN A 75 -3.27 -11.14 5.73
N ALA A 76 -3.40 -9.83 5.47
CA ALA A 76 -4.08 -8.91 6.36
C ALA A 76 -4.56 -7.68 5.60
N PHE A 77 -5.69 -7.11 6.03
CA PHE A 77 -6.21 -5.85 5.54
C PHE A 77 -6.89 -5.10 6.69
N GLY A 78 -6.69 -3.78 6.76
CA GLY A 78 -7.38 -2.95 7.75
C GLY A 78 -6.65 -1.64 8.06
N PRO A 79 -7.08 -0.94 9.13
CA PRO A 79 -6.48 0.32 9.53
C PRO A 79 -4.98 0.18 9.77
N LYS A 80 -4.20 1.16 9.28
CA LYS A 80 -2.73 1.15 9.38
C LYS A 80 -2.25 0.80 10.79
N ASN A 81 -2.81 1.45 11.81
CA ASN A 81 -2.40 1.28 13.19
C ASN A 81 -2.60 -0.16 13.67
N GLU A 82 -3.69 -0.82 13.27
CA GLU A 82 -3.96 -2.21 13.65
C GLU A 82 -3.03 -3.20 12.95
N ILE A 83 -2.74 -2.95 11.67
CA ILE A 83 -1.92 -3.85 10.86
C ILE A 83 -0.43 -3.71 11.24
N MET A 84 0.07 -2.50 11.46
CA MET A 84 1.48 -2.28 11.84
C MET A 84 1.84 -2.94 13.18
N THR A 85 0.91 -3.02 14.13
CA THR A 85 1.12 -3.78 15.39
C THR A 85 1.29 -5.28 15.13
N LYS A 86 0.62 -5.83 14.11
CA LYS A 86 0.68 -7.26 13.75
C LYS A 86 1.92 -7.62 12.93
N VAL A 87 2.42 -6.71 12.08
CA VAL A 87 3.56 -6.94 11.18
C VAL A 87 4.93 -6.74 11.85
N THR A 88 5.03 -5.90 12.88
CA THR A 88 6.30 -5.69 13.63
C THR A 88 6.67 -6.90 14.50
N ARG A 89 5.74 -7.83 14.74
CA ARG A 89 6.06 -9.18 15.20
C ARG A 89 6.30 -10.03 13.95
N PRO A 90 7.41 -10.78 13.83
CA PRO A 90 7.56 -11.71 12.72
C PRO A 90 6.34 -12.63 12.73
N ILE A 91 5.54 -12.57 11.67
CA ILE A 91 4.35 -13.41 11.50
C ILE A 91 4.87 -14.83 11.26
N SER A 92 5.15 -15.55 12.34
CA SER A 92 5.38 -16.99 12.37
C SER A 92 4.08 -17.68 12.74
N VAL A 93 3.06 -17.54 11.88
CA VAL A 93 1.87 -18.38 11.98
C VAL A 93 1.78 -19.19 10.70
N PRO A 94 1.99 -20.52 10.74
CA PRO A 94 1.66 -21.34 9.59
C PRO A 94 0.15 -21.21 9.35
N LEU A 95 -0.20 -20.64 8.20
CA LEU A 95 -1.59 -20.54 7.76
C LEU A 95 -2.17 -21.95 7.71
N LYS A 96 -3.18 -22.20 8.53
CA LYS A 96 -3.94 -23.44 8.47
C LYS A 96 -4.76 -23.38 7.18
N VAL A 97 -4.33 -24.14 6.17
CA VAL A 97 -5.13 -24.38 4.97
C VAL A 97 -6.43 -25.03 5.44
N VAL A 98 -7.56 -24.34 5.24
CA VAL A 98 -8.88 -24.92 5.46
C VAL A 98 -9.12 -25.85 4.26
N SER A 99 -8.84 -27.15 4.43
CA SER A 99 -9.37 -28.15 3.52
C SER A 99 -10.88 -28.27 3.77
N SER A 100 -11.67 -28.11 2.70
CA SER A 100 -13.10 -28.39 2.70
C SER A 100 -13.33 -29.88 2.96
N PRO A 101 -14.36 -30.25 3.75
CA PRO A 101 -14.73 -31.63 3.98
C PRO A 101 -15.53 -32.14 2.78
N GLU A 102 -14.85 -32.54 1.70
CA GLU A 102 -15.53 -33.22 0.58
C GLU A 102 -14.64 -34.27 -0.14
N GLU A 103 -13.79 -34.97 0.60
CA GLU A 103 -13.35 -36.33 0.23
C GLU A 103 -13.77 -37.29 1.34
N ALA A 104 -15.08 -37.48 1.41
CA ALA A 104 -15.67 -38.66 2.01
C ALA A 104 -15.33 -39.88 1.16
N ALA A 105 -14.99 -40.97 1.84
CA ALA A 105 -15.33 -42.32 1.45
C ALA A 105 -14.99 -42.72 -0.01
N LEU A 106 -13.78 -43.25 -0.18
CA LEU A 106 -13.51 -44.50 -0.92
C LEU A 106 -12.15 -45.06 -0.50
#